data_AF-A0A7Y5E3Q2-F1
#
_entry.id   AF-A0A7Y5E3Q2-F1
#
_cell.length_a   1.000
_cell.length_b   1.000
_cell.length_c   1.000
_cell.angle_alpha   90.00
_cell.angle_beta   90.00
_cell.angle_gamma   90.00
#
_symmetry.space_group_name_H-M   'P 1'
#
loop_
_entity.id
_entity.type
_entity.pdbx_description
1 polymer ?
#
loop_
_entity_poly.entity_id
_entity_poly.type
_entity_poly.pdbx_seq_one_letter_code
_entity_poly.pdbx_strand_id
1 'polypeptide(L)'
;MRIGTWNTEYARGADKNAARLRCIREAACDIWVLTETSDDLDLGPGYAHVSTEPRPGRRAGEQWTTIWSRYPIVERVPLADACRTVAALVDSPLGPLLVYGTVLPWHSDRGPERDAAARVPNWSEFYRVAPLQAAEWAALDDARPDAHLCVAGDFNMSLGGKQDYGTKQGRELLRAGLRAARLACVTEWDRLPSGSLARSPIDHIALSMPLAERTRVVATWEGTDSSGLRMSDHSALVVEVA
;
A
#
# COMPACT_ATOMS: atom_id res chain seq x y z
N MET A 1 16.83 4.77 4.50
CA MET A 1 16.09 3.75 3.71
C MET A 1 14.82 4.38 3.15
N ARG A 2 14.46 4.14 1.88
CA ARG A 2 13.27 4.69 1.24
C ARG A 2 12.21 3.63 0.99
N ILE A 3 10.97 3.94 1.36
CA ILE A 3 9.80 3.08 1.17
C ILE A 3 8.78 3.86 0.35
N GLY A 4 8.30 3.26 -0.73
CA GLY A 4 7.26 3.85 -1.58
C GLY A 4 5.99 3.01 -1.62
N THR A 5 4.85 3.66 -1.84
CA THR A 5 3.58 3.01 -2.21
C THR A 5 2.95 3.71 -3.41
N TRP A 6 2.37 2.92 -4.33
CA TRP A 6 1.62 3.44 -5.46
C TRP A 6 0.70 2.37 -6.06
N ASN A 7 -0.58 2.71 -6.25
CA ASN A 7 -1.49 1.93 -7.09
C ASN A 7 -1.19 2.17 -8.57
N THR A 8 -0.99 1.11 -9.34
CA THR A 8 -0.56 1.16 -10.74
C THR A 8 -1.65 0.83 -11.76
N GLU A 9 -2.92 0.72 -11.34
CA GLU A 9 -4.09 0.38 -12.19
C GLU A 9 -3.86 -0.87 -13.07
N TYR A 10 -3.37 -1.93 -12.44
CA TYR A 10 -2.97 -3.22 -13.04
C TYR A 10 -1.93 -3.09 -14.14
N ALA A 11 -1.08 -2.06 -14.05
CA ALA A 11 -0.02 -1.76 -15.01
C ALA A 11 -0.49 -1.80 -16.48
N ARG A 12 -1.68 -1.24 -16.76
CA ARG A 12 -2.26 -1.28 -18.10
C ARG A 12 -1.57 -0.29 -19.04
N GLY A 13 -1.18 -0.78 -20.22
CA GLY A 13 -0.63 0.01 -21.34
C GLY A 13 0.88 0.20 -21.28
N ALA A 14 1.59 -0.21 -22.34
CA ALA A 14 3.06 -0.21 -22.40
C ALA A 14 3.67 1.19 -22.22
N ASP A 15 3.13 2.21 -22.91
CA ASP A 15 3.64 3.59 -22.79
C ASP A 15 3.47 4.15 -21.37
N LYS A 16 2.34 3.81 -20.72
CA LYS A 16 2.10 4.16 -19.32
C LYS A 16 3.06 3.42 -18.40
N ASN A 17 3.35 2.14 -18.64
CA ASN A 17 4.35 1.39 -17.86
C ASN A 17 5.74 1.98 -18.01
N ALA A 18 6.14 2.41 -19.21
CA ALA A 18 7.40 3.09 -19.41
C ALA A 18 7.49 4.37 -18.56
N ALA A 19 6.40 5.15 -18.47
CA ALA A 19 6.31 6.33 -17.61
C ALA A 19 6.33 5.98 -16.11
N ARG A 20 5.51 5.01 -15.68
CA ARG A 20 5.51 4.49 -14.30
C ARG A 20 6.90 4.04 -13.87
N LEU A 21 7.60 3.27 -14.70
CA LEU A 21 8.94 2.78 -14.43
C LEU A 21 9.97 3.91 -14.33
N ARG A 22 9.84 4.99 -15.10
CA ARG A 22 10.70 6.18 -14.92
C ARG A 22 10.52 6.77 -13.52
N CYS A 23 9.27 7.06 -13.13
CA CYS A 23 8.99 7.61 -11.80
C CYS A 23 9.49 6.69 -10.67
N ILE A 24 9.23 5.38 -10.77
CA ILE A 24 9.67 4.36 -9.80
C ILE A 24 11.20 4.33 -9.67
N ARG A 25 11.92 4.39 -10.80
CA ARG A 25 13.39 4.36 -10.82
C ARG A 25 13.99 5.65 -10.29
N GLU A 26 13.43 6.81 -10.65
CA GLU A 26 13.86 8.13 -10.19
C GLU A 26 13.70 8.32 -8.67
N ALA A 27 12.59 7.83 -8.11
CA ALA A 27 12.37 7.85 -6.67
C ALA A 27 13.40 7.01 -5.89
N ALA A 28 13.97 5.99 -6.55
CA ALA A 28 15.02 5.12 -6.05
C ALA A 28 14.70 4.51 -4.67
N CYS A 29 13.45 4.08 -4.46
CA CYS A 29 13.06 3.42 -3.21
C CYS A 29 13.78 2.08 -3.05
N ASP A 30 14.16 1.79 -1.81
CA ASP A 30 14.73 0.49 -1.45
C ASP A 30 13.62 -0.57 -1.39
N ILE A 31 12.42 -0.17 -0.95
CA ILE A 31 11.22 -1.00 -0.87
C ILE A 31 10.06 -0.30 -1.56
N TRP A 32 9.32 -1.03 -2.37
CA TRP A 32 8.07 -0.60 -2.99
C TRP A 32 6.94 -1.54 -2.58
N VAL A 33 5.81 -0.98 -2.17
CA VAL A 33 4.54 -1.70 -2.06
C VAL A 33 3.63 -1.17 -3.16
N LEU A 34 3.54 -1.92 -4.26
CA LEU A 34 2.71 -1.53 -5.40
C LEU A 34 1.38 -2.26 -5.34
N THR A 35 0.29 -1.53 -5.51
CA THR A 35 -1.07 -2.08 -5.53
C THR A 35 -1.65 -2.07 -6.93
N GLU A 36 -2.63 -2.94 -7.17
CA GLU A 36 -3.18 -3.23 -8.50
C GLU A 36 -2.07 -3.30 -9.53
N THR A 37 -1.25 -4.35 -9.45
CA THR A 37 0.00 -4.49 -10.20
C THR A 37 -0.12 -5.57 -11.26
N SER A 38 0.91 -5.71 -12.07
CA SER A 38 1.03 -6.82 -13.00
C SER A 38 2.48 -7.17 -13.29
N ASP A 39 2.73 -8.41 -13.73
CA ASP A 39 4.02 -8.87 -14.26
C ASP A 39 4.54 -7.99 -15.42
N ASP A 40 3.66 -7.25 -16.09
CA ASP A 40 4.02 -6.24 -17.12
C ASP A 40 4.79 -5.02 -16.56
N LEU A 41 4.84 -4.85 -15.22
CA LEU A 41 5.56 -3.78 -14.53
C LEU A 41 6.70 -4.36 -13.68
N ASP A 42 7.76 -4.80 -14.35
CA ASP A 42 8.95 -5.34 -13.72
C ASP A 42 9.96 -4.24 -13.34
N LEU A 43 10.36 -4.19 -12.07
CA LEU A 43 11.35 -3.25 -11.55
C LEU A 43 12.79 -3.68 -11.89
N GLY A 44 12.97 -4.89 -12.42
CA GLY A 44 14.22 -5.46 -12.89
C GLY A 44 14.97 -6.25 -11.81
N PRO A 45 16.11 -6.85 -12.18
CA PRO A 45 16.82 -7.84 -11.35
C PRO A 45 17.43 -7.29 -10.06
N GLY A 46 17.45 -5.97 -9.89
CA GLY A 46 17.88 -5.32 -8.65
C GLY A 46 16.84 -5.38 -7.52
N TYR A 47 15.65 -5.91 -7.79
CA TYR A 47 14.60 -6.09 -6.79
C TYR A 47 14.16 -7.55 -6.71
N ALA A 48 14.21 -8.12 -5.51
CA ALA A 48 13.43 -9.29 -5.16
C ALA A 48 11.97 -8.87 -4.95
N HIS A 49 11.01 -9.78 -5.14
CA HIS A 49 9.60 -9.47 -4.91
C HIS A 49 8.78 -10.66 -4.43
N VAL A 50 7.68 -10.35 -3.76
CA VAL A 50 6.58 -11.28 -3.48
C VAL A 50 5.24 -10.61 -3.80
N SER A 51 4.32 -11.36 -4.37
CA SER A 51 2.99 -10.87 -4.76
C SER A 51 1.90 -11.65 -4.04
N THR A 52 0.71 -11.06 -3.97
CA THR A 52 -0.54 -11.77 -3.65
C THR A 52 -0.75 -12.93 -4.63
N GLU A 53 -1.67 -13.82 -4.28
CA GLU A 53 -2.16 -14.81 -5.24
C GLU A 53 -2.75 -14.13 -6.49
N PRO A 54 -2.73 -14.82 -7.65
CA PRO A 54 -3.30 -14.30 -8.88
C PRO A 54 -4.77 -13.93 -8.68
N ARG A 55 -5.17 -12.80 -9.25
CA ARG A 55 -6.55 -12.33 -9.08
C ARG A 55 -7.54 -13.25 -9.82
N PRO A 56 -8.56 -13.83 -9.14
CA PRO A 56 -9.51 -14.72 -9.78
C PRO A 56 -10.28 -14.06 -10.93
N GLY A 57 -10.40 -14.75 -12.06
CA GLY A 57 -11.20 -14.29 -13.21
C GLY A 57 -10.62 -13.07 -13.94
N ARG A 58 -9.34 -12.75 -13.74
CA ARG A 58 -8.66 -11.60 -14.32
C ARG A 58 -7.51 -12.02 -15.23
N ARG A 59 -6.91 -11.05 -15.91
CA ARG A 59 -5.80 -11.31 -16.84
C ARG A 59 -4.65 -11.97 -16.06
N ALA A 60 -4.02 -12.97 -16.66
CA ALA A 60 -2.85 -13.61 -16.09
C ALA A 60 -1.78 -12.56 -15.72
N GLY A 61 -1.16 -12.76 -14.57
CA GLY A 61 -0.18 -11.83 -14.03
C GLY A 61 -0.78 -10.51 -13.50
N GLU A 62 -2.11 -10.31 -13.39
CA GLU A 62 -2.67 -9.22 -12.57
C GLU A 62 -2.72 -9.65 -11.09
N GLN A 63 -2.13 -8.85 -10.21
CA GLN A 63 -2.15 -9.06 -8.75
C GLN A 63 -2.70 -7.83 -8.03
N TRP A 64 -3.18 -8.02 -6.80
CA TRP A 64 -3.65 -6.90 -5.98
C TRP A 64 -2.50 -6.14 -5.34
N THR A 65 -1.44 -6.85 -4.91
CA THR A 65 -0.31 -6.20 -4.25
C THR A 65 0.98 -6.96 -4.49
N THR A 66 2.06 -6.23 -4.72
CA THR A 66 3.43 -6.75 -4.77
C THR A 66 4.34 -5.91 -3.89
N ILE A 67 5.11 -6.59 -3.06
CA ILE A 67 6.23 -6.01 -2.32
C ILE A 67 7.49 -6.26 -3.15
N TRP A 68 8.18 -5.20 -3.53
CA TRP A 68 9.50 -5.23 -4.15
C TRP A 68 10.54 -4.71 -3.18
N SER A 69 11.70 -5.34 -3.13
CA SER A 69 12.78 -4.97 -2.21
C SER A 69 14.15 -5.10 -2.87
N ARG A 70 15.02 -4.10 -2.70
CA ARG A 70 16.45 -4.19 -3.02
C ARG A 70 17.23 -5.02 -2.00
N TYR A 71 16.65 -5.22 -0.83
CA TYR A 71 17.21 -6.06 0.23
C TYR A 71 16.64 -7.48 0.16
N PRO A 72 17.33 -8.49 0.72
CA PRO A 72 16.85 -9.87 0.73
C PRO A 72 15.48 -10.00 1.39
N ILE A 73 14.55 -10.66 0.69
CA ILE A 73 13.32 -11.18 1.29
C ILE A 73 13.66 -12.55 1.90
N VAL A 74 13.65 -12.63 3.22
CA VAL A 74 14.08 -13.84 3.94
C VAL A 74 12.92 -14.80 4.21
N GLU A 75 11.69 -14.29 4.26
CA GLU A 75 10.49 -15.09 4.50
C GLU A 75 9.28 -14.44 3.85
N ARG A 76 8.42 -15.24 3.22
CA ARG A 76 7.03 -14.85 2.92
C ARG A 76 6.14 -15.30 4.07
N VAL A 77 5.46 -14.36 4.71
CA VAL A 77 4.60 -14.64 5.87
C VAL A 77 3.20 -15.03 5.38
N PRO A 78 2.65 -16.18 5.79
CA PRO A 78 1.27 -16.55 5.47
C PRO A 78 0.26 -15.59 6.12
N LEU A 79 -0.76 -15.18 5.36
CA LEU A 79 -1.82 -14.28 5.79
C LEU A 79 -3.19 -14.91 5.53
N ALA A 80 -4.22 -14.43 6.23
CA ALA A 80 -5.59 -14.93 6.07
C ALA A 80 -6.19 -14.61 4.69
N ASP A 81 -5.87 -13.45 4.11
CA ASP A 81 -6.33 -13.03 2.78
C ASP A 81 -5.16 -12.93 1.80
N ALA A 82 -4.73 -14.08 1.27
CA ALA A 82 -3.64 -14.13 0.29
C ALA A 82 -3.99 -13.48 -1.06
N CYS A 83 -5.26 -13.11 -1.30
CA CYS A 83 -5.70 -12.50 -2.55
C CYS A 83 -5.39 -10.99 -2.57
N ARG A 84 -5.65 -10.27 -1.47
CA ARG A 84 -5.43 -8.81 -1.40
C ARG A 84 -4.24 -8.39 -0.59
N THR A 85 -3.68 -9.31 0.18
CA THR A 85 -2.62 -9.01 1.15
C THR A 85 -1.42 -9.92 0.94
N VAL A 86 -0.24 -9.36 1.15
CA VAL A 86 1.02 -10.10 1.09
C VAL A 86 1.93 -9.54 2.16
N ALA A 87 2.67 -10.41 2.85
CA ALA A 87 3.66 -9.99 3.82
C ALA A 87 5.00 -10.71 3.57
N ALA A 88 6.08 -9.96 3.77
CA ALA A 88 7.43 -10.47 3.68
C ALA A 88 8.31 -9.89 4.78
N LEU A 89 9.12 -10.74 5.38
CA LEU A 89 10.23 -10.31 6.21
C LEU A 89 11.41 -9.96 5.31
N VAL A 90 11.90 -8.74 5.45
CA VAL A 90 13.02 -8.17 4.70
C VAL A 90 14.19 -7.93 5.64
N ASP A 91 15.38 -8.39 5.27
CA ASP A 91 16.61 -8.11 6.00
C ASP A 91 17.14 -6.73 5.61
N SER A 92 16.76 -5.69 6.37
CA SER A 92 17.05 -4.30 6.03
C SER A 92 18.24 -3.74 6.84
N PRO A 93 18.91 -2.67 6.37
CA PRO A 93 19.95 -1.99 7.13
C PRO A 93 19.50 -1.41 8.48
N LEU A 94 18.18 -1.30 8.71
CA LEU A 94 17.60 -0.85 9.97
C LEU A 94 17.17 -2.02 10.88
N GLY A 95 17.59 -3.24 10.55
CA GLY A 95 17.14 -4.48 11.19
C GLY A 95 16.03 -5.18 10.39
N PRO A 96 15.52 -6.32 10.89
CA PRO A 96 14.43 -7.05 10.24
C PRO A 96 13.19 -6.15 10.10
N LEU A 97 12.63 -6.10 8.89
CA LEU A 97 11.44 -5.31 8.58
C LEU A 97 10.38 -6.23 7.99
N LEU A 98 9.28 -6.43 8.72
CA LEU A 98 8.09 -7.07 8.21
C LEU A 98 7.29 -6.05 7.40
N VAL A 99 7.26 -6.24 6.08
CA VAL A 99 6.48 -5.41 5.16
C VAL A 99 5.18 -6.13 4.85
N TYR A 100 4.06 -5.44 5.06
CA TYR A 100 2.71 -5.88 4.78
C TYR A 100 2.10 -4.97 3.71
N GLY A 101 1.73 -5.54 2.57
CA GLY A 101 1.06 -4.87 1.48
C GLY A 101 -0.44 -5.17 1.45
N THR A 102 -1.28 -4.18 1.15
CA THR A 102 -2.73 -4.37 1.09
C THR A 102 -3.47 -3.46 0.13
N VAL A 103 -4.61 -3.96 -0.35
CA VAL A 103 -5.72 -3.15 -0.88
C VAL A 103 -6.94 -3.36 -0.01
N LEU A 104 -7.29 -2.37 0.81
CA LEU A 104 -8.52 -2.38 1.59
C LEU A 104 -9.74 -2.15 0.69
N PRO A 105 -10.94 -2.67 1.04
CA PRO A 105 -12.14 -2.53 0.22
C PRO A 105 -12.54 -1.08 -0.07
N TRP A 106 -12.95 -0.79 -1.31
CA TRP A 106 -13.42 0.55 -1.70
C TRP A 106 -14.95 0.71 -1.51
N HIS A 107 -15.47 1.90 -1.82
CA HIS A 107 -16.87 2.28 -1.64
C HIS A 107 -17.90 1.23 -2.10
N SER A 108 -17.72 0.63 -3.28
CA SER A 108 -18.67 -0.28 -3.91
C SER A 108 -18.21 -1.74 -3.89
N ASP A 109 -17.15 -2.04 -3.15
CA ASP A 109 -16.66 -3.41 -3.00
C ASP A 109 -17.70 -4.28 -2.29
N ARG A 110 -17.96 -5.46 -2.87
CA ARG A 110 -18.96 -6.41 -2.39
C ARG A 110 -18.35 -7.61 -1.67
N GLY A 111 -17.02 -7.72 -1.65
CA GLY A 111 -16.31 -8.91 -1.16
C GLY A 111 -16.29 -10.05 -2.17
N PRO A 112 -15.64 -11.19 -1.83
CA PRO A 112 -15.31 -12.25 -2.77
C PRO A 112 -16.52 -13.04 -3.30
N GLU A 113 -17.62 -13.14 -2.55
CA GLU A 113 -18.73 -14.03 -2.89
C GLU A 113 -20.05 -13.48 -2.36
N ARG A 114 -20.76 -12.70 -3.18
CA ARG A 114 -22.16 -12.37 -2.92
C ARG A 114 -22.96 -12.57 -4.18
N ASP A 115 -24.18 -13.06 -4.02
CA ASP A 115 -25.19 -13.08 -5.07
C ASP A 115 -25.18 -11.73 -5.81
N ALA A 116 -24.98 -11.77 -7.13
CA ALA A 116 -24.90 -10.57 -7.96
C ALA A 116 -26.14 -9.68 -7.83
N ALA A 117 -27.29 -10.27 -7.47
CA ALA A 117 -28.55 -9.59 -7.23
C ALA A 117 -28.67 -9.00 -5.81
N ALA A 118 -27.82 -9.40 -4.86
CA ALA A 118 -27.87 -8.88 -3.50
C ALA A 118 -27.43 -7.42 -3.45
N ARG A 119 -28.28 -6.57 -2.88
CA ARG A 119 -27.94 -5.17 -2.61
C ARG A 119 -27.00 -5.11 -1.41
N VAL A 120 -25.73 -4.84 -1.67
CA VAL A 120 -24.69 -4.66 -0.65
C VAL A 120 -24.57 -3.16 -0.34
N PRO A 121 -24.73 -2.73 0.93
CA PRO A 121 -24.50 -1.33 1.28
C PRO A 121 -23.05 -0.92 1.00
N ASN A 122 -22.86 0.29 0.48
CA ASN A 122 -21.53 0.85 0.27
C ASN A 122 -20.74 0.83 1.57
N TRP A 123 -19.43 0.60 1.47
CA TRP A 123 -18.48 0.47 2.59
C TRP A 123 -18.68 -0.71 3.54
N SER A 124 -19.75 -1.51 3.39
CA SER A 124 -19.98 -2.64 4.31
C SER A 124 -18.84 -3.64 4.30
N GLU A 125 -18.21 -3.88 3.14
CA GLU A 125 -17.05 -4.76 3.07
C GLU A 125 -15.81 -4.15 3.73
N PHE A 126 -15.59 -2.83 3.61
CA PHE A 126 -14.51 -2.16 4.34
C PHE A 126 -14.68 -2.33 5.85
N TYR A 127 -15.90 -2.11 6.37
CA TYR A 127 -16.18 -2.25 7.79
C TYR A 127 -16.01 -3.68 8.30
N ARG A 128 -16.18 -4.67 7.42
CA ARG A 128 -15.91 -6.08 7.72
C ARG A 128 -14.41 -6.39 7.72
N VAL A 129 -13.67 -5.91 6.72
CA VAL A 129 -12.27 -6.30 6.47
C VAL A 129 -11.27 -5.49 7.29
N ALA A 130 -11.47 -4.18 7.44
CA ALA A 130 -10.49 -3.33 8.13
C ALA A 130 -10.18 -3.79 9.57
N PRO A 131 -11.15 -4.21 10.40
CA PRO A 131 -10.86 -4.77 11.72
C PRO A 131 -10.08 -6.10 11.68
N LEU A 132 -10.30 -6.93 10.65
CA LEU A 132 -9.60 -8.22 10.49
C LEU A 132 -8.14 -8.00 10.15
N GLN A 133 -7.85 -7.14 9.17
CA GLN A 133 -6.47 -6.79 8.84
C GLN A 133 -5.78 -6.07 10.01
N ALA A 134 -6.49 -5.20 10.73
CA ALA A 134 -5.94 -4.56 11.94
C ALA A 134 -5.54 -5.55 13.03
N ALA A 135 -6.36 -6.58 13.27
CA ALA A 135 -6.02 -7.65 14.20
C ALA A 135 -4.82 -8.47 13.70
N GLU A 136 -4.73 -8.72 12.39
CA GLU A 136 -3.58 -9.40 11.78
C GLU A 136 -2.29 -8.57 11.94
N TRP A 137 -2.33 -7.25 11.72
CA TRP A 137 -1.17 -6.37 11.97
C TRP A 137 -0.68 -6.44 13.41
N ALA A 138 -1.59 -6.40 14.38
CA ALA A 138 -1.25 -6.52 15.79
C ALA A 138 -0.65 -7.89 16.13
N ALA A 139 -1.23 -8.97 15.59
CA ALA A 139 -0.70 -10.32 15.78
C ALA A 139 0.69 -10.50 15.17
N LEU A 140 0.96 -9.88 14.01
CA LEU A 140 2.27 -9.88 13.38
C LEU A 140 3.31 -9.13 14.21
N ASP A 141 2.96 -7.95 14.73
CA ASP A 141 3.83 -7.15 15.62
C ASP A 141 4.15 -7.90 16.92
N ASP A 142 3.16 -8.57 17.52
CA ASP A 142 3.34 -9.38 18.73
C ASP A 142 4.17 -10.65 18.48
N ALA A 143 4.04 -11.28 17.31
CA ALA A 143 4.77 -12.51 16.95
C ALA A 143 6.23 -12.26 16.58
N ARG A 144 6.60 -11.03 16.21
CA ARG A 144 7.95 -10.65 15.76
C ARG A 144 8.44 -9.38 16.45
N PRO A 145 8.60 -9.40 17.80
CA PRO A 145 9.00 -8.21 18.55
C PRO A 145 10.42 -7.71 18.23
N ASP A 146 11.23 -8.53 17.53
CA ASP A 146 12.56 -8.20 17.02
C ASP A 146 12.54 -7.54 15.63
N ALA A 147 11.39 -7.49 14.97
CA ALA A 147 11.21 -6.88 13.68
C ALA A 147 10.42 -5.57 13.78
N HIS A 148 10.74 -4.62 12.90
CA HIS A 148 9.87 -3.48 12.64
C HIS A 148 8.69 -3.90 11.76
N LEU A 149 7.53 -3.26 11.92
CA LEU A 149 6.38 -3.45 11.04
C LEU A 149 6.19 -2.23 10.11
N CYS A 150 5.95 -2.50 8.84
CA CYS A 150 5.55 -1.55 7.81
C CYS A 150 4.27 -2.05 7.12
N VAL A 151 3.17 -1.31 7.24
CA VAL A 151 1.92 -1.57 6.52
C VAL A 151 1.74 -0.50 5.46
N ALA A 152 1.67 -0.89 4.19
CA ALA A 152 1.52 0.06 3.09
C ALA A 152 0.60 -0.46 1.99
N GLY A 153 0.12 0.46 1.15
CA GLY A 153 -0.73 0.14 0.00
C GLY A 153 -1.91 1.10 -0.10
N ASP A 154 -2.99 0.63 -0.72
CA ASP A 154 -4.22 1.39 -0.91
C ASP A 154 -5.16 1.12 0.27
N PHE A 155 -5.30 2.11 1.17
CA PHE A 155 -6.19 1.98 2.31
C PHE A 155 -7.62 2.37 1.98
N ASN A 156 -7.90 2.84 0.76
CA ASN A 156 -9.22 3.30 0.32
C ASN A 156 -9.88 4.32 1.27
N MET A 157 -9.06 5.07 2.01
CA MET A 157 -9.47 6.08 2.98
C MET A 157 -8.46 7.22 2.97
N SER A 158 -8.94 8.46 2.81
CA SER A 158 -8.10 9.61 3.08
C SER A 158 -7.86 9.73 4.59
N LEU A 159 -6.66 10.12 4.99
CA LEU A 159 -6.33 10.41 6.40
C LEU A 159 -6.03 11.91 6.54
N GLY A 160 -7.10 12.69 6.50
CA GLY A 160 -7.09 14.16 6.51
C GLY A 160 -7.03 14.78 5.12
N GLY A 161 -6.94 16.12 5.06
CA GLY A 161 -6.72 16.86 3.82
C GLY A 161 -7.95 17.44 3.14
N LYS A 162 -7.79 17.83 1.87
CA LYS A 162 -8.86 18.40 1.04
C LYS A 162 -9.51 17.29 0.22
N GLN A 163 -10.83 17.38 0.05
CA GLN A 163 -11.62 16.46 -0.78
C GLN A 163 -11.50 15.00 -0.33
N ASP A 164 -11.96 14.74 0.91
CA ASP A 164 -11.86 13.44 1.57
C ASP A 164 -12.64 12.33 0.85
N TYR A 165 -11.94 11.21 0.59
CA TYR A 165 -12.54 9.95 0.17
C TYR A 165 -12.71 9.03 1.38
N GLY A 166 -13.82 8.30 1.43
CA GLY A 166 -14.12 7.41 2.55
C GLY A 166 -15.03 8.03 3.61
N THR A 167 -15.29 7.25 4.67
CA THR A 167 -16.25 7.62 5.72
C THR A 167 -15.56 7.93 7.03
N LYS A 168 -16.23 8.72 7.89
CA LYS A 168 -15.75 8.98 9.25
C LYS A 168 -15.51 7.68 10.03
N GLN A 169 -16.46 6.75 9.97
CA GLN A 169 -16.36 5.43 10.58
C GLN A 169 -15.16 4.63 10.03
N GLY A 170 -14.95 4.64 8.71
CA GLY A 170 -13.84 3.93 8.10
C GLY A 170 -12.48 4.45 8.57
N ARG A 171 -12.32 5.78 8.62
CA ARG A 171 -11.12 6.43 9.17
C ARG A 171 -10.91 6.13 10.65
N GLU A 172 -11.98 6.12 11.44
CA GLU A 172 -11.91 5.78 12.87
C GLU A 172 -11.47 4.33 13.09
N LEU A 173 -12.02 3.37 12.32
CA LEU A 173 -11.62 1.97 12.35
C LEU A 173 -10.16 1.80 11.97
N LEU A 174 -9.73 2.42 10.87
CA LEU A 174 -8.36 2.35 10.38
C LEU A 174 -7.37 2.93 11.39
N ARG A 175 -7.63 4.13 11.92
CA ARG A 175 -6.78 4.75 12.95
C ARG A 175 -6.76 3.95 14.25
N ALA A 176 -7.88 3.34 14.64
CA ALA A 176 -7.92 2.46 15.81
C ALA A 176 -7.07 1.21 15.58
N GLY A 177 -7.15 0.59 14.41
CA GLY A 177 -6.35 -0.56 14.02
C GLY A 177 -4.86 -0.28 14.00
N LEU A 178 -4.44 0.82 13.37
CA LEU A 178 -3.04 1.26 13.38
C LEU A 178 -2.52 1.46 14.80
N ARG A 179 -3.28 2.15 15.67
CA ARG A 179 -2.89 2.34 17.08
C ARG A 179 -2.78 1.01 17.84
N ALA A 180 -3.72 0.09 17.64
CA ALA A 180 -3.69 -1.22 18.29
C ALA A 180 -2.45 -2.03 17.89
N ALA A 181 -2.01 -1.90 16.64
CA ALA A 181 -0.79 -2.50 16.12
C ALA A 181 0.48 -1.65 16.38
N ARG A 182 0.39 -0.60 17.22
CA ARG A 182 1.52 0.30 17.54
C ARG A 182 2.17 0.95 16.31
N LEU A 183 1.35 1.22 15.29
CA LEU A 183 1.73 1.86 14.03
C LEU A 183 1.29 3.33 14.02
N ALA A 184 2.10 4.17 13.37
CA ALA A 184 1.73 5.51 12.97
C ALA A 184 1.72 5.63 11.45
N CYS A 185 0.66 6.22 10.89
CA CYS A 185 0.63 6.54 9.47
C CYS A 185 1.58 7.71 9.19
N VAL A 186 2.63 7.45 8.42
CA VAL A 186 3.69 8.42 8.10
C VAL A 186 3.39 9.23 6.84
N THR A 187 2.23 9.02 6.22
CA THR A 187 1.77 9.72 5.02
C THR A 187 0.39 10.35 5.21
N GLU A 188 -0.05 10.56 6.45
CA GLU A 188 -1.23 11.40 6.69
C GLU A 188 -1.03 12.79 6.07
N TRP A 189 -2.15 13.43 5.70
CA TRP A 189 -2.13 14.66 4.91
C TRP A 189 -1.27 15.78 5.54
N ASP A 190 -1.31 15.91 6.86
CA ASP A 190 -0.55 16.91 7.61
C ASP A 190 0.96 16.67 7.60
N ARG A 191 1.41 15.47 7.22
CA ARG A 191 2.83 15.13 7.03
C ARG A 191 3.31 15.37 5.59
N LEU A 192 2.41 15.60 4.65
CA LEU A 192 2.77 15.86 3.26
C LEU A 192 3.31 17.29 3.10
N PRO A 193 4.34 17.51 2.25
CA PRO A 193 4.77 18.86 1.92
C PRO A 193 3.61 19.67 1.31
N SER A 194 3.48 20.94 1.69
CA SER A 194 2.39 21.79 1.21
C SER A 194 2.39 21.89 -0.33
N GLY A 195 1.23 21.63 -0.95
CA GLY A 195 1.07 21.69 -2.41
C GLY A 195 1.68 20.50 -3.17
N SER A 196 2.19 19.49 -2.48
CA SER A 196 2.80 18.30 -3.09
C SER A 196 1.80 17.39 -3.81
N LEU A 197 0.53 17.43 -3.39
CA LEU A 197 -0.61 16.79 -4.06
C LEU A 197 -1.81 17.75 -4.08
N ALA A 198 -2.61 17.65 -5.14
CA ALA A 198 -3.83 18.41 -5.34
C ALA A 198 -5.02 17.86 -4.54
N ARG A 199 -5.00 16.55 -4.22
CA ARG A 199 -6.05 15.84 -3.48
C ARG A 199 -5.44 14.99 -2.38
N SER A 200 -6.24 14.70 -1.35
CA SER A 200 -5.80 13.80 -0.30
C SER A 200 -5.60 12.37 -0.83
N PRO A 201 -4.45 11.73 -0.57
CA PRO A 201 -4.21 10.36 -1.00
C PRO A 201 -5.03 9.38 -0.16
N ILE A 202 -5.35 8.26 -0.78
CA ILE A 202 -5.99 7.11 -0.11
C ILE A 202 -5.04 5.93 0.09
N ASP A 203 -3.89 5.99 -0.58
CA ASP A 203 -2.73 5.16 -0.34
C ASP A 203 -1.94 5.70 0.84
N HIS A 204 -1.38 4.81 1.66
CA HIS A 204 -0.62 5.21 2.84
C HIS A 204 0.54 4.27 3.14
N ILE A 205 1.47 4.77 3.93
CA ILE A 205 2.53 4.01 4.58
C ILE A 205 2.39 4.23 6.07
N ALA A 206 2.31 3.16 6.84
CA ALA A 206 2.31 3.17 8.29
C ALA A 206 3.47 2.33 8.82
N LEU A 207 4.16 2.85 9.83
CA LEU A 207 5.37 2.25 10.38
C LEU A 207 5.25 2.09 11.90
N SER A 208 5.90 1.07 12.44
CA SER A 208 6.13 0.95 13.88
C SER A 208 6.81 2.20 14.43
N MET A 209 6.48 2.57 15.66
CA MET A 209 6.88 3.86 16.27
C MET A 209 8.37 4.21 16.13
N PRO A 210 9.34 3.29 16.38
CA PRO A 210 10.77 3.62 16.28
C PRO A 210 11.23 4.07 14.88
N LEU A 211 10.55 3.62 13.83
CA LEU A 211 10.79 4.07 12.47
C LEU A 211 9.97 5.31 12.16
N ALA A 212 8.70 5.34 12.56
CA ALA A 212 7.79 6.44 12.25
C ALA A 212 8.30 7.81 12.74
N GLU A 213 8.88 7.87 13.95
CA GLU A 213 9.42 9.09 14.55
C GLU A 213 10.57 9.72 13.75
N ARG A 214 11.30 8.92 12.97
CA ARG A 214 12.44 9.35 12.16
C ARG A 214 12.12 9.38 10.66
N THR A 215 10.84 9.28 10.32
CA THR A 215 10.37 9.18 8.94
C THR A 215 9.80 10.49 8.44
N ARG A 216 10.17 10.89 7.23
CA ARG A 216 9.57 12.03 6.51
C ARG A 216 9.15 11.64 5.10
N VAL A 217 8.17 12.35 4.55
CA VAL A 217 7.79 12.23 3.14
C VAL A 217 8.83 12.98 2.30
N VAL A 218 9.43 12.31 1.32
CA VAL A 218 10.51 12.87 0.48
C VAL A 218 10.14 13.03 -0.98
N ALA A 219 9.13 12.30 -1.45
CA ALA A 219 8.56 12.52 -2.77
C ALA A 219 7.07 12.13 -2.79
N THR A 220 6.33 12.85 -3.61
CA THR A 220 4.96 12.52 -4.01
C THR A 220 4.82 12.88 -5.48
N TRP A 221 3.92 12.19 -6.18
CA TRP A 221 3.51 12.63 -7.51
C TRP A 221 2.08 12.21 -7.79
N GLU A 222 1.43 12.96 -8.65
CA GLU A 222 0.10 12.64 -9.12
C GLU A 222 0.13 11.47 -10.10
N GLY A 223 -1.02 10.80 -10.24
CA GLY A 223 -1.19 9.76 -11.26
C GLY A 223 -1.13 10.28 -12.70
N THR A 224 -1.07 11.60 -12.92
CA THR A 224 -0.88 12.21 -14.24
C THR A 224 0.44 12.99 -14.28
N ASP A 225 1.26 12.73 -15.29
CA ASP A 225 2.55 13.42 -15.44
C ASP A 225 2.39 14.85 -16.00
N SER A 226 3.50 15.60 -16.05
CA SER A 226 3.51 16.98 -16.55
C SER A 226 3.17 17.13 -18.03
N SER A 227 3.18 16.04 -18.81
CA SER A 227 2.75 16.02 -20.21
C SER A 227 1.24 15.78 -20.37
N GLY A 228 0.54 15.45 -19.28
CA GLY A 228 -0.87 15.09 -19.28
C GLY A 228 -1.14 13.59 -19.44
N LEU A 229 -0.10 12.74 -19.43
CA LEU A 229 -0.29 11.29 -19.50
C LEU A 229 -0.77 10.74 -18.15
N ARG A 230 -1.99 10.20 -18.11
CA ARG A 230 -2.54 9.50 -16.92
C ARG A 230 -1.92 8.10 -16.78
N MET A 231 -0.97 7.98 -15.87
CA MET A 231 -0.31 6.76 -15.41
C MET A 231 -1.10 6.04 -14.32
N SER A 232 -1.88 6.73 -13.50
CA SER A 232 -2.73 6.15 -12.45
C SER A 232 -3.87 7.13 -12.13
N ASP A 233 -4.97 6.68 -11.52
CA ASP A 233 -5.84 7.57 -10.73
C ASP A 233 -5.29 7.87 -9.33
N HIS A 234 -4.32 7.10 -8.86
CA HIS A 234 -3.72 7.29 -7.55
C HIS A 234 -2.44 8.11 -7.64
N SER A 235 -2.22 8.89 -6.59
CA SER A 235 -0.95 9.55 -6.34
C SER A 235 0.02 8.55 -5.70
N ALA A 236 1.31 8.70 -5.94
CA ALA A 236 2.33 7.92 -5.25
C ALA A 236 2.89 8.68 -4.04
N LEU A 237 3.37 7.92 -3.07
CA LEU A 237 3.96 8.43 -1.84
C LEU A 237 5.27 7.73 -1.57
N VAL A 238 6.30 8.50 -1.21
CA VAL A 238 7.62 7.99 -0.84
C VAL A 238 8.06 8.62 0.47
N VAL A 239 8.44 7.77 1.41
CA VAL A 239 9.02 8.17 2.68
C VAL A 239 10.47 7.75 2.78
N GLU A 240 11.23 8.52 3.56
CA GLU A 240 12.60 8.20 3.94
C GLU A 240 12.68 8.05 5.45
N VAL A 241 13.22 6.92 5.88
CA VAL A 241 13.52 6.58 7.27
C VAL A 241 15.00 6.86 7.51
N ALA A 242 15.28 7.76 8.46
CA ALA A 242 16.62 8.22 8.84
C ALA A 242 17.27 7.34 9.94
#